data_AF-A0A2V7BE60-F1
#
_entry.id   AF-A0A2V7BE60-F1
#
_cell.length_a   1.000
_cell.length_b   1.000
_cell.length_c   1.000
_cell.angle_alpha   90.00
_cell.angle_beta   90.00
_cell.angle_gamma   90.00
#
_symmetry.space_group_name_H-M   'P 1'
#
loop_
_entity.id
_entity.type
_entity.pdbx_description
1 polymer ?
#
loop_
_entity_poly.entity_id
_entity_poly.type
_entity_poly.pdbx_seq_one_letter_code
_entity_poly.pdbx_strand_id
1 'polypeptide(L)'
;MRASSADQILREALDRVARDAGALKDCWFSLLRFGLTRREQRVVRAVLLADTPLAVREIAQRTRLHYSHCKAVVRTLVAWKILARTPTGVSFQAVAARWGPPAVPAP
;
A
#
# COMPACT_ATOMS: atom_id res chain seq x y z
N MET A 1 -13.23 24.64 -34.39
CA MET A 1 -12.51 24.91 -33.12
C MET A 1 -12.00 23.58 -32.58
N ARG A 2 -10.69 23.31 -32.69
CA ARG A 2 -10.06 22.12 -32.09
C ARG A 2 -9.86 22.41 -30.59
N ALA A 3 -10.29 21.50 -29.72
CA ALA A 3 -9.96 21.59 -28.30
C ALA A 3 -8.42 21.73 -28.16
N SER A 4 -7.98 22.67 -27.32
CA SER A 4 -6.56 22.91 -27.10
C SER A 4 -5.91 21.64 -26.55
N SER A 5 -4.74 21.25 -27.08
CA SER A 5 -4.00 20.05 -26.64
C SER A 5 -3.82 19.99 -25.12
N ALA A 6 -3.73 21.15 -24.47
CA ALA A 6 -3.66 21.29 -23.01
C ALA A 6 -4.93 20.81 -22.28
N ASP A 7 -6.13 21.07 -22.83
CA ASP A 7 -7.39 20.63 -22.23
C ASP A 7 -7.53 19.10 -22.28
N GLN A 8 -7.01 18.48 -23.34
CA GLN A 8 -7.03 17.02 -23.48
C GLN A 8 -6.06 16.35 -22.50
N ILE A 9 -4.86 16.91 -22.32
CA ILE A 9 -3.88 16.44 -21.32
C ILE A 9 -4.46 16.55 -19.90
N LEU A 10 -5.11 17.68 -19.58
CA LEU A 10 -5.69 17.90 -18.25
C LEU A 10 -6.80 16.89 -17.96
N ARG A 11 -7.70 16.63 -18.92
CA ARG A 11 -8.77 15.63 -18.77
C ARG A 11 -8.20 14.23 -18.56
N GLU A 12 -7.21 13.85 -19.36
CA GLU A 12 -6.60 12.53 -19.24
C GLU A 12 -5.86 12.35 -17.91
N ALA A 13 -5.22 13.40 -17.40
CA ALA A 13 -4.60 13.40 -16.08
C ALA A 13 -5.64 13.25 -14.96
N LEU A 14 -6.77 13.97 -15.04
CA LEU A 14 -7.87 13.87 -14.08
C LEU A 14 -8.51 12.47 -14.09
N ASP A 15 -8.72 11.88 -15.27
CA ASP A 15 -9.25 10.52 -15.41
C ASP A 15 -8.30 9.46 -14.84
N ARG A 16 -6.98 9.70 -14.89
CA ARG A 16 -5.99 8.85 -14.22
C ARG A 16 -6.11 8.97 -12.71
N VAL A 17 -6.12 10.19 -12.17
CA VAL A 17 -6.27 10.44 -10.73
C VAL A 17 -7.57 9.85 -10.18
N ALA A 18 -8.68 9.98 -10.90
CA ALA A 18 -9.97 9.42 -10.50
C ALA A 18 -9.93 7.88 -10.47
N ARG A 19 -9.29 7.23 -11.45
CA ARG A 19 -9.09 5.77 -11.46
C ARG A 19 -8.20 5.31 -10.32
N ASP A 20 -7.10 6.00 -10.05
CA ASP A 20 -6.20 5.67 -8.96
C ASP A 20 -6.88 5.82 -7.59
N ALA A 21 -7.70 6.86 -7.43
CA ALA A 21 -8.53 7.04 -6.23
C ALA A 21 -9.55 5.90 -6.05
N GLY A 22 -10.16 5.43 -7.14
CA GLY A 22 -11.04 4.25 -7.14
C GLY A 22 -10.29 2.98 -6.71
N ALA A 23 -9.13 2.72 -7.30
CA ALA A 23 -8.29 1.57 -6.96
C ALA A 23 -7.83 1.60 -5.49
N LEU A 24 -7.44 2.76 -4.97
CA LEU A 24 -7.08 2.94 -3.56
C LEU A 24 -8.27 2.65 -2.62
N LYS A 25 -9.48 3.08 -3.00
CA LYS A 25 -10.70 2.81 -2.24
C LYS A 25 -11.03 1.32 -2.21
N ASP A 26 -10.91 0.62 -3.33
CA ASP A 26 -11.17 -0.82 -3.42
C ASP A 26 -10.13 -1.63 -2.64
N CYS A 27 -8.85 -1.22 -2.71
CA CYS A 27 -7.79 -1.76 -1.87
C CYS A 27 -8.10 -1.56 -0.39
N TRP A 28 -8.53 -0.35 -0.02
CA TRP A 28 -8.85 -0.02 1.37
C TRP A 28 -10.01 -0.87 1.91
N PHE A 29 -11.10 -1.03 1.16
CA PHE A 29 -12.18 -1.91 1.58
C PHE A 29 -11.75 -3.38 1.67
N SER A 30 -10.90 -3.83 0.76
CA SER A 30 -10.33 -5.18 0.82
C SER A 30 -9.47 -5.39 2.07
N LEU A 31 -8.70 -4.37 2.49
CA LEU A 31 -7.90 -4.41 3.72
C LEU A 31 -8.78 -4.50 4.98
N LEU A 32 -9.94 -3.85 4.99
CA LEU A 32 -10.89 -3.95 6.11
C LEU A 32 -11.43 -5.36 6.29
N ARG A 33 -11.61 -6.12 5.19
CA ARG A 33 -12.04 -7.53 5.23
C ARG A 33 -10.93 -8.48 5.69
N PHE A 34 -9.68 -8.04 5.62
CA PHE A 34 -8.51 -8.86 5.93
C PHE A 34 -8.20 -8.96 7.44
N GLY A 35 -8.93 -8.23 8.29
CA GLY A 35 -8.81 -8.36 9.75
C GLY A 35 -7.48 -7.85 10.31
N LEU A 36 -6.83 -6.88 9.65
CA LEU A 36 -5.55 -6.33 10.10
C LEU A 36 -5.64 -5.70 11.49
N THR A 37 -4.67 -5.99 12.34
CA THR A 37 -4.48 -5.31 13.62
C THR A 37 -4.21 -3.82 13.43
N ARG A 38 -4.42 -3.00 14.48
CA ARG A 38 -4.10 -1.55 14.42
C ARG A 38 -2.64 -1.25 14.03
N ARG A 39 -1.70 -2.15 14.38
CA ARG A 39 -0.27 -1.99 14.06
C ARG A 39 -0.02 -2.25 12.57
N GLU A 40 -0.60 -3.32 12.04
CA GLU A 40 -0.53 -3.65 10.61
C GLU A 40 -1.18 -2.56 9.75
N GLN A 41 -2.37 -2.08 10.13
CA GLN A 41 -3.03 -0.97 9.45
C GLN A 41 -2.15 0.29 9.41
N ARG A 42 -1.45 0.60 10.52
CA ARG A 42 -0.55 1.75 10.58
C ARG A 42 0.65 1.60 9.64
N VAL A 43 1.23 0.40 9.56
CA VAL A 43 2.32 0.09 8.61
C VAL A 43 1.84 0.16 7.16
N VAL A 44 0.71 -0.48 6.83
CA VAL A 44 0.12 -0.44 5.49
C VAL A 44 -0.14 1.00 5.07
N ARG A 45 -0.77 1.82 5.94
CA ARG A 45 -1.03 3.23 5.64
C ARG A 45 0.24 4.02 5.40
N ALA A 46 1.31 3.79 6.17
CA ALA A 46 2.57 4.50 5.98
C ALA A 46 3.25 4.18 4.64
N VAL A 47 3.11 2.95 4.15
CA VAL A 47 3.63 2.53 2.84
C VAL A 47 2.71 2.96 1.70
N LEU A 48 1.40 2.88 1.89
CA LEU A 48 0.39 3.28 0.90
C LEU A 48 0.49 4.78 0.56
N LEU A 49 0.77 5.62 1.55
CA LEU A 49 0.91 7.07 1.40
C LEU A 49 2.31 7.50 0.95
N ALA A 50 3.21 6.56 0.63
CA ALA A 50 4.54 6.88 0.16
C ALA A 50 4.59 6.84 -1.37
N ASP A 51 5.15 7.89 -1.97
CA ASP A 51 5.32 7.96 -3.43
C ASP A 51 6.42 7.00 -3.93
N THR A 52 7.31 6.59 -3.04
CA THR A 52 8.43 5.68 -3.34
C THR A 52 8.51 4.53 -2.34
N PRO A 53 9.10 3.38 -2.73
CA PRO A 53 9.32 2.26 -1.82
C PRO A 53 10.12 2.70 -0.59
N LEU A 54 9.67 2.30 0.60
CA LEU A 54 10.27 2.72 1.86
C LEU A 54 11.20 1.66 2.43
N ALA A 55 12.31 2.09 3.02
CA ALA A 55 13.12 1.20 3.85
C ALA A 55 12.38 0.87 5.16
N VAL A 56 12.60 -0.32 5.72
CA VAL A 56 11.93 -0.76 6.97
C VAL A 56 12.19 0.22 8.13
N ARG A 57 13.38 0.84 8.17
CA ARG A 57 13.74 1.85 9.16
C ARG A 57 12.88 3.11 9.03
N GLU A 58 12.62 3.57 7.82
CA GLU A 58 11.77 4.73 7.55
C GLU A 58 10.31 4.44 7.93
N ILE A 59 9.83 3.23 7.62
CA ILE A 59 8.50 2.77 8.06
C ILE A 59 8.43 2.82 9.60
N ALA A 60 9.45 2.32 10.30
CA ALA A 60 9.48 2.35 11.77
C ALA A 60 9.39 3.78 12.32
N GLN A 61 10.12 4.73 11.72
CA GLN A 61 10.07 6.14 12.09
C GLN A 61 8.69 6.76 11.84
N ARG A 62 8.13 6.57 10.64
CA ARG A 62 6.80 7.10 10.27
C ARG A 62 5.68 6.55 11.15
N THR A 63 5.79 5.29 11.57
CA THR A 63 4.78 4.61 12.38
C THR A 63 4.98 4.76 13.89
N ARG A 64 6.13 5.30 14.31
CA ARG A 64 6.61 5.36 15.71
C ARG A 64 6.63 3.99 16.38
N LEU A 65 6.93 2.95 15.61
CA LEU A 65 7.10 1.59 16.13
C LEU A 65 8.59 1.32 16.39
N HIS A 66 8.88 0.53 17.42
CA HIS A 66 10.23 0.01 17.60
C HIS A 66 10.64 -0.79 16.35
N TYR A 67 11.90 -0.67 15.93
CA TYR A 67 12.37 -1.24 14.66
C TYR A 67 12.11 -2.74 14.56
N SER A 68 12.37 -3.52 15.63
CA SER A 68 12.12 -4.96 15.65
C SER A 68 10.64 -5.31 15.42
N HIS A 69 9.73 -4.59 16.07
CA HIS A 69 8.28 -4.78 15.89
C HIS A 69 7.83 -4.37 14.48
N CYS A 70 8.31 -3.24 13.96
CA CYS A 70 8.04 -2.83 12.59
C CYS A 70 8.51 -3.89 11.58
N LYS A 71 9.74 -4.38 11.74
CA LYS A 71 10.31 -5.43 10.88
C LYS A 71 9.48 -6.72 10.91
N ALA A 72 8.98 -7.12 12.08
CA ALA A 72 8.10 -8.28 12.21
C ALA A 72 6.77 -8.08 11.46
N VAL A 73 6.10 -6.93 11.68
CA VAL A 73 4.85 -6.59 10.98
C VAL A 73 5.06 -6.53 9.47
N VAL A 74 6.13 -5.89 8.99
CA VAL A 74 6.46 -5.84 7.55
C VAL A 74 6.67 -7.25 6.99
N ARG A 75 7.37 -8.14 7.71
CA ARG A 75 7.56 -9.53 7.26
C ARG A 75 6.23 -10.26 7.11
N THR A 76 5.33 -10.12 8.08
CA THR A 76 3.98 -10.71 8.04
C THR A 76 3.19 -10.18 6.84
N LEU A 77 3.14 -8.86 6.66
CA LEU A 77 2.42 -8.23 5.54
C LEU A 77 3.01 -8.60 4.16
N VAL A 78 4.33 -8.82 4.08
CA VAL A 78 4.98 -9.35 2.87
C VAL A 78 4.61 -10.81 2.63
N ALA A 79 4.56 -11.63 3.68
CA ALA A 79 4.13 -13.03 3.56
C ALA A 79 2.68 -13.14 3.06
N TRP A 80 1.81 -12.23 3.49
CA TRP A 80 0.43 -12.11 3.00
C TRP A 80 0.32 -11.40 1.65
N LYS A 81 1.45 -11.02 1.04
CA LYS A 81 1.53 -10.32 -0.26
C LYS A 81 0.78 -8.99 -0.30
N ILE A 82 0.45 -8.39 0.85
CA ILE A 82 -0.11 -7.04 0.97
C ILE A 82 0.98 -5.99 0.70
N LEU A 83 2.20 -6.29 1.16
CA LEU A 83 3.39 -5.53 0.82
C LEU A 83 4.29 -6.35 -0.10
N ALA A 84 5.01 -5.66 -0.98
CA ALA A 84 6.01 -6.25 -1.86
C ALA A 84 7.40 -5.75 -1.49
N ARG A 85 8.38 -6.64 -1.47
CA ARG A 85 9.79 -6.25 -1.42
C ARG A 85 10.26 -5.87 -2.81
N THR A 86 10.96 -4.76 -2.88
CA THR A 86 11.61 -4.23 -4.07
C THR A 86 13.10 -4.03 -3.75
N PRO A 87 13.98 -3.90 -4.76
CA PRO A 87 15.40 -3.62 -4.51
C PRO A 87 15.64 -2.35 -3.68
N THR A 88 14.75 -1.37 -3.79
CA THR A 88 14.86 -0.06 -3.13
C THR A 88 14.12 0.03 -1.80
N GLY A 89 13.32 -0.97 -1.43
CA GLY A 89 12.55 -0.94 -0.19
C GLY A 89 11.27 -1.78 -0.25
N VAL A 90 10.24 -1.34 0.46
CA VAL A 90 8.95 -2.00 0.57
C VAL A 90 7.89 -1.10 -0.05
N SER A 91 7.06 -1.67 -0.93
CA SER A 91 5.95 -1.00 -1.60
C SER A 91 4.63 -1.71 -1.30
N PHE A 92 3.52 -1.01 -1.54
CA PHE A 92 2.18 -1.57 -1.42
C PHE A 92 1.82 -2.41 -2.66
N GLN A 93 1.21 -3.58 -2.46
CA GLN A 93 0.71 -4.40 -3.55
C GLN A 93 -0.76 -4.04 -3.83
N ALA A 94 -1.01 -3.24 -4.87
CA ALA A 94 -2.36 -2.78 -5.21
C ALA A 94 -3.29 -3.87 -5.79
N VAL A 95 -2.75 -5.01 -6.25
CA VAL A 95 -3.58 -6.08 -6.81
C VAL A 95 -4.12 -6.96 -5.67
N ALA A 96 -5.30 -6.64 -5.15
CA ALA A 96 -5.93 -7.32 -4.02
C ALA A 96 -6.09 -8.85 -4.23
N ALA A 97 -6.31 -9.30 -5.46
CA ALA A 97 -6.39 -10.72 -5.80
C ALA A 97 -5.08 -11.51 -5.52
N ARG A 98 -3.95 -10.81 -5.33
CA ARG A 98 -2.66 -11.43 -4.99
C ARG A 98 -2.45 -11.59 -3.49
N TRP A 99 -3.30 -11.00 -2.65
CA TRP A 99 -3.16 -11.08 -1.21
C TRP A 99 -3.51 -12.49 -0.74
N GLY A 100 -2.60 -13.11 0.01
CA GLY A 100 -2.86 -14.38 0.67
C GLY A 100 -3.59 -14.11 1.98
N PRO A 101 -4.48 -15.01 2.46
CA PRO A 101 -5.18 -14.84 3.74
C PRO A 101 -4.16 -14.60 4.86
N PRO A 102 -4.55 -13.94 5.98
CA PRO A 102 -3.71 -13.90 7.15
C PRO A 102 -3.39 -15.35 7.50
N ALA A 103 -2.15 -15.78 7.25
CA ALA A 103 -1.72 -17.11 7.62
C ALA A 103 -1.92 -17.19 9.13
N VAL A 104 -2.96 -17.90 9.56
CA VAL A 104 -3.08 -18.35 10.94
C VAL A 104 -1.75 -19.08 11.18
N PRO A 105 -0.95 -18.67 12.19
CA PRO A 105 0.28 -19.39 12.46
C PRO A 105 -0.10 -20.86 12.67
N ALA A 106 0.52 -21.74 11.87
CA ALA A 106 0.35 -23.18 12.07
C ALA A 106 0.73 -23.51 13.53
N PRO A 107 -0.01 -24.42 14.19
CA PRO A 107 0.18 -24.75 15.60
C PRO A 107 1.60 -25.24 15.90
#